data_AF-A0A831V8Y4-F1
#
_entry.id   AF-A0A831V8Y4-F1
#
_cell.length_a   1.000
_cell.length_b   1.000
_cell.length_c   1.000
_cell.angle_alpha   90.00
_cell.angle_beta   90.00
_cell.angle_gamma   90.00
#
_symmetry.space_group_name_H-M   'P 1'
#
loop_
_entity.id
_entity.type
_entity.pdbx_description
1 polymer ?
#
loop_
_entity_poly.entity_id
_entity_poly.type
_entity_poly.pdbx_seq_one_letter_code
_entity_poly.pdbx_strand_id
1 'polypeptide(L)'
;MECLDREVITKALERRRHVVKVIGGGAELEKSESGKLLLRIWITAKVDGVRCDYEITYGRYGRKDAAIGFAVARADAPGGREGEAERLSALIKALTGREPRIRRMKDGTIVIECYGGHLEGLMRFAELAGVIARWLEETSR
;
A
#
# COMPACT_ATOMS: atom_id res chain seq x y z
N MET A 1 7.07 -8.57 20.50
CA MET A 1 6.50 -9.23 19.30
C MET A 1 5.12 -8.64 19.11
N GLU A 2 5.05 -7.40 18.64
CA GLU A 2 3.77 -6.71 18.42
C GLU A 2 3.30 -7.08 17.02
N CYS A 3 2.46 -8.12 16.95
CA CYS A 3 1.68 -8.47 15.77
C CYS A 3 0.81 -7.27 15.34
N LEU A 4 0.41 -7.27 14.07
CA LEU A 4 -0.47 -6.28 13.42
C LEU A 4 -1.87 -6.08 14.06
N ASP A 5 -2.11 -6.51 15.30
CA ASP A 5 -3.32 -6.24 16.06
C ASP A 5 -3.33 -4.82 16.65
N ARG A 6 -3.28 -3.80 15.77
CA ARG A 6 -3.54 -2.41 16.16
C ARG A 6 -4.81 -1.91 15.48
N GLU A 7 -5.82 -1.65 16.29
CA GLU A 7 -6.94 -0.80 15.89
C GLU A 7 -6.43 0.64 15.87
N VAL A 8 -6.29 1.22 14.67
CA VAL A 8 -5.78 2.58 14.48
C VAL A 8 -6.90 3.43 13.93
N ILE A 9 -7.28 4.47 14.69
CA ILE A 9 -8.24 5.47 14.26
C ILE A 9 -7.48 6.53 13.46
N THR A 10 -7.71 6.62 12.15
CA THR A 10 -7.06 7.62 11.30
C THR A 10 -7.95 8.81 10.99
N LYS A 11 -7.34 9.96 10.74
CA LYS A 11 -8.00 11.22 10.37
C LYS A 11 -7.67 11.52 8.91
N ALA A 12 -8.62 11.38 7.98
CA ALA A 12 -8.44 11.71 6.56
C ALA A 12 -8.90 13.16 6.24
N LEU A 13 -8.39 13.74 5.14
CA LEU A 13 -8.92 14.98 4.56
C LEU A 13 -10.44 14.81 4.35
N GLU A 14 -11.26 15.76 4.82
CA GLU A 14 -12.74 15.68 4.99
C GLU A 14 -13.24 14.95 6.25
N ARG A 15 -12.87 15.43 7.45
CA ARG A 15 -13.57 15.27 8.77
C ARG A 15 -14.06 13.88 9.22
N ARG A 16 -13.86 12.79 8.48
CA ARG A 16 -14.26 11.44 8.85
C ARG A 16 -13.07 10.69 9.43
N ARG A 17 -13.32 10.04 10.56
CA ARG A 17 -12.38 9.12 11.18
C ARG A 17 -12.64 7.76 10.57
N HIS A 18 -11.62 7.14 9.98
CA HIS A 18 -11.72 5.75 9.54
C HIS A 18 -11.24 4.85 10.67
N VAL A 19 -11.98 3.78 10.93
CA VAL A 19 -11.56 2.72 11.85
C VAL A 19 -10.84 1.66 11.04
N VAL A 20 -9.54 1.51 11.27
CA VAL A 20 -8.70 0.54 10.57
C VAL A 20 -8.31 -0.57 11.54
N LYS A 21 -8.65 -1.82 11.19
CA LYS A 21 -8.19 -3.03 11.85
C LYS A 21 -7.42 -3.88 10.84
N VAL A 22 -6.11 -4.03 11.04
CA VAL A 22 -5.30 -4.94 10.22
C VAL A 22 -5.52 -6.37 10.69
N ILE A 23 -5.65 -7.30 9.75
CA ILE A 23 -5.86 -8.72 10.02
C ILE A 23 -4.58 -9.51 9.72
N GLY A 24 -3.83 -9.11 8.70
CA GLY A 24 -2.55 -9.70 8.36
C GLY A 24 -1.98 -9.07 7.10
N GLY A 25 -0.80 -9.54 6.70
CA GLY A 25 -0.16 -9.11 5.47
C GLY A 25 1.07 -9.94 5.18
N GLY A 26 1.68 -9.65 4.04
CA GLY A 26 2.91 -10.29 3.62
C GLY A 26 3.52 -9.57 2.43
N ALA A 27 4.71 -10.02 2.05
CA ALA A 27 5.42 -9.49 0.91
C ALA A 27 6.16 -10.60 0.17
N GLU A 28 6.26 -10.47 -1.14
CA GLU A 28 7.00 -11.37 -2.01
C GLU A 28 7.76 -10.61 -3.10
N LEU A 29 8.77 -11.26 -3.66
CA LEU A 29 9.56 -10.73 -4.77
C LEU A 29 9.17 -11.44 -6.05
N GLU A 30 8.91 -10.68 -7.10
CA GLU A 30 8.51 -11.20 -8.40
C GLU A 30 9.35 -10.56 -9.50
N LYS A 31 9.64 -11.30 -10.57
CA LYS A 31 10.25 -10.73 -11.76
C LYS A 31 9.17 -10.33 -12.76
N SER A 32 9.17 -9.06 -13.14
CA SER A 32 8.37 -8.59 -14.27
C SER A 32 8.80 -9.28 -15.58
N GLU A 33 7.95 -9.21 -16.59
CA GLU A 33 8.26 -9.68 -17.95
C GLU A 33 9.57 -9.08 -18.51
N SER A 34 9.90 -7.86 -18.08
CA SER A 34 11.15 -7.17 -18.45
C SER A 34 12.39 -7.60 -17.64
N GLY A 35 12.27 -8.61 -16.78
CA GLY A 35 13.32 -9.11 -15.91
C GLY A 35 13.59 -8.25 -14.67
N LYS A 36 12.89 -7.12 -14.49
CA LYS A 36 13.03 -6.26 -13.30
C LYS A 36 12.39 -6.93 -12.08
N LEU A 37 13.11 -6.91 -10.96
CA LEU A 37 12.62 -7.39 -9.68
C LEU A 37 11.65 -6.38 -9.06
N LEU A 38 10.43 -6.83 -8.79
CA LEU A 38 9.36 -6.09 -8.15
C LEU A 38 9.13 -6.63 -6.74
N LEU A 39 8.61 -5.77 -5.88
CA LEU A 39 8.18 -6.11 -4.53
C LEU A 39 6.67 -5.99 -4.47
N ARG A 40 5.99 -7.10 -4.23
CA ARG A 40 4.53 -7.14 -4.07
C ARG A 40 4.22 -7.27 -2.60
N ILE A 41 3.40 -6.37 -2.08
CA ILE A 41 2.95 -6.34 -0.69
C ILE A 41 1.44 -6.50 -0.68
N TRP A 42 0.93 -7.44 0.11
CA TRP A 42 -0.49 -7.57 0.37
C TRP A 42 -0.81 -7.35 1.84
N ILE A 43 -1.95 -6.71 2.10
CA ILE A 43 -2.42 -6.41 3.45
C ILE A 43 -3.92 -6.69 3.49
N THR A 44 -4.33 -7.58 4.38
CA THR A 44 -5.73 -7.81 4.70
C THR A 44 -6.12 -6.90 5.85
N ALA A 45 -7.12 -6.04 5.64
CA ALA A 45 -7.61 -5.15 6.68
C ALA A 45 -9.12 -4.95 6.58
N LYS A 46 -9.70 -4.54 7.71
CA LYS A 46 -11.07 -4.06 7.82
C LYS A 46 -11.03 -2.55 8.01
N VAL A 47 -11.59 -1.80 7.07
CA VAL A 47 -11.71 -0.33 7.12
C VAL A 47 -13.19 0.02 7.12
N ASP A 48 -13.65 0.70 8.17
CA ASP A 48 -15.07 1.07 8.37
C ASP A 48 -16.07 -0.07 8.19
N GLY A 49 -15.74 -1.25 8.72
CA GLY A 49 -16.62 -2.40 8.58
C GLY A 49 -16.35 -3.27 7.36
N VAL A 50 -15.64 -2.76 6.35
CA VAL A 50 -15.40 -3.45 5.08
C VAL A 50 -14.06 -4.18 5.11
N ARG A 51 -14.08 -5.50 4.98
CA ARG A 51 -12.87 -6.32 4.83
C ARG A 51 -12.41 -6.32 3.37
N CYS A 52 -11.15 -5.96 3.13
CA CYS A 52 -10.53 -6.00 1.81
C CYS A 52 -9.09 -6.52 1.91
N ASP A 53 -8.67 -7.20 0.85
CA ASP A 53 -7.26 -7.53 0.60
C ASP A 53 -6.70 -6.48 -0.36
N TYR A 54 -5.75 -5.70 0.13
CA TYR A 54 -5.09 -4.63 -0.61
C TYR A 54 -3.75 -5.12 -1.12
N GLU A 55 -3.44 -4.77 -2.36
CA GLU A 55 -2.19 -5.14 -3.00
C GLU A 55 -1.48 -3.89 -3.52
N ILE A 56 -0.18 -3.81 -3.25
CA ILE A 56 0.69 -2.73 -3.70
C ILE A 56 1.95 -3.34 -4.30
N THR A 57 2.24 -2.97 -5.54
CA THR A 57 3.44 -3.44 -6.26
C THR A 57 4.44 -2.31 -6.38
N TYR A 58 5.58 -2.47 -5.72
CA TYR A 58 6.73 -1.59 -5.77
C TYR A 58 7.70 -1.98 -6.88
N GLY A 59 8.13 -0.96 -7.60
CA GLY A 59 9.20 -1.04 -8.59
C GLY A 59 10.17 0.11 -8.42
N ARG A 60 11.23 0.09 -9.24
CA ARG A 60 12.21 1.16 -9.33
C ARG A 60 12.00 1.99 -10.59
N TYR A 61 11.87 3.30 -10.42
CA TYR A 61 11.49 4.20 -11.51
C TYR A 61 12.29 5.51 -11.54
N GLY A 62 12.42 6.06 -12.75
CA GLY A 62 13.07 7.35 -12.99
C GLY A 62 14.60 7.30 -12.90
N ARG A 63 15.23 8.47 -13.07
CA ARG A 63 16.69 8.60 -13.09
C ARG A 63 17.36 8.34 -11.74
N LYS A 64 16.61 8.45 -10.64
CA LYS A 64 17.08 8.26 -9.27
C LYS A 64 16.73 6.88 -8.69
N ASP A 65 16.24 5.97 -9.53
CA ASP A 65 15.85 4.62 -9.10
C ASP A 65 14.91 4.64 -7.87
N ALA A 66 13.93 5.55 -7.91
CA ALA A 66 13.03 5.77 -6.79
C ALA A 66 12.12 4.57 -6.60
N ALA A 67 11.96 4.13 -5.35
CA ALA A 67 10.95 3.13 -4.99
C ALA A 67 9.56 3.77 -5.09
N ILE A 68 8.75 3.28 -6.03
CA ILE A 68 7.37 3.71 -6.23
C ILE A 68 6.48 2.47 -6.28
N GLY A 69 5.49 2.44 -5.40
CA GLY A 69 4.43 1.46 -5.30
C GLY A 69 3.17 1.92 -6.01
N PHE A 70 2.51 1.02 -6.71
CA PHE A 70 1.24 1.26 -7.37
C PHE A 70 0.19 0.27 -6.89
N ALA A 71 -1.02 0.78 -6.67
CA ALA A 71 -2.22 -0.03 -6.46
C ALA A 71 -3.36 0.53 -7.31
N VAL A 72 -4.16 -0.34 -7.91
CA VAL A 72 -5.31 0.05 -8.73
C VAL A 72 -6.58 -0.26 -7.95
N ALA A 73 -7.45 0.75 -7.80
CA ALA A 73 -8.74 0.54 -7.17
C ALA A 73 -9.66 -0.28 -8.10
N ARG A 74 -10.24 -1.35 -7.57
CA ARG A 74 -11.10 -2.28 -8.28
C ARG A 74 -12.49 -1.69 -8.44
N ALA A 75 -13.12 -2.02 -9.56
CA ALA A 75 -14.45 -1.52 -9.89
C ALA A 75 -15.56 -2.23 -9.11
N ASP A 76 -15.33 -3.50 -8.77
CA ASP A 76 -16.24 -4.42 -8.10
C ASP A 76 -16.12 -4.41 -6.56
N ALA A 77 -15.17 -3.66 -6.01
CA ALA A 77 -15.08 -3.46 -4.58
C ALA A 77 -16.31 -2.72 -4.02
N PRO A 78 -16.67 -2.94 -2.75
CA PRO A 78 -17.77 -2.20 -2.12
C PRO A 78 -17.57 -0.68 -2.20
N GLY A 79 -18.54 0.05 -2.74
CA GLY A 79 -18.40 1.49 -3.00
C GLY A 79 -17.58 1.84 -4.25
N GLY A 80 -17.28 0.85 -5.10
CA GLY A 80 -16.56 0.99 -6.36
C GLY A 80 -15.11 1.45 -6.18
N ARG A 81 -14.55 1.98 -7.28
CA ARG A 81 -13.15 2.44 -7.32
C ARG A 81 -12.86 3.54 -6.30
N GLU A 82 -13.76 4.51 -6.16
CA GLU A 82 -13.58 5.64 -5.24
C GLU A 82 -13.56 5.14 -3.78
N GLY A 83 -14.53 4.30 -3.39
CA GLY A 83 -14.59 3.75 -2.05
C GLY A 83 -13.39 2.86 -1.70
N GLU A 84 -12.88 2.08 -2.66
CA GLU A 84 -11.65 1.31 -2.44
C GLU A 84 -10.41 2.19 -2.34
N ALA A 85 -10.28 3.22 -3.18
CA ALA A 85 -9.17 4.16 -3.11
C ALA A 85 -9.15 4.93 -1.78
N GLU A 86 -10.32 5.37 -1.29
CA GLU A 86 -10.45 6.02 0.01
C GLU A 86 -10.01 5.10 1.16
N ARG A 87 -10.50 3.86 1.19
CA ARG A 87 -10.13 2.90 2.23
C ARG A 87 -8.65 2.53 2.20
N LEU A 88 -8.08 2.32 1.00
CA LEU A 88 -6.64 2.06 0.87
C LEU A 88 -5.81 3.27 1.32
N SER A 89 -6.23 4.48 0.98
CA SER A 89 -5.57 5.71 1.44
C SER A 89 -5.59 5.80 2.97
N ALA A 90 -6.73 5.54 3.59
CA ALA A 90 -6.88 5.52 5.05
C ALA A 90 -5.98 4.46 5.71
N LEU A 91 -5.90 3.25 5.14
CA LEU A 91 -5.01 2.19 5.60
C LEU A 91 -3.53 2.61 5.52
N ILE A 92 -3.09 3.14 4.38
CA ILE A 92 -1.69 3.56 4.20
C ILE A 92 -1.33 4.69 5.15
N LYS A 93 -2.23 5.65 5.34
CA LYS A 93 -2.05 6.71 6.34
C LYS A 93 -1.96 6.14 7.75
N ALA A 94 -2.75 5.12 8.09
CA ALA A 94 -2.71 4.46 9.40
C ALA A 94 -1.35 3.82 9.67
N LEU A 95 -0.84 3.09 8.68
CA LEU A 95 0.36 2.29 8.81
C LEU A 95 1.63 3.14 8.75
N THR A 96 1.62 4.18 7.92
CA THR A 96 2.84 4.93 7.58
C THR A 96 2.86 6.35 8.16
N GLY A 97 1.70 6.88 8.57
CA GLY A 97 1.51 8.29 8.94
C GLY A 97 1.46 9.24 7.74
N ARG A 98 1.51 8.73 6.51
CA ARG A 98 1.59 9.53 5.27
C ARG A 98 0.44 9.18 4.33
N GLU A 99 -0.14 10.20 3.70
CA GLU A 99 -1.17 10.01 2.68
C GLU A 99 -0.52 9.64 1.35
N PRO A 100 -1.00 8.57 0.69
CA PRO A 100 -0.56 8.25 -0.66
C PRO A 100 -1.16 9.25 -1.66
N ARG A 101 -0.59 9.29 -2.87
CA ARG A 101 -1.13 10.12 -3.95
C ARG A 101 -2.19 9.34 -4.70
N ILE A 102 -3.39 9.90 -4.82
CA ILE A 102 -4.48 9.32 -5.62
C ILE A 102 -4.52 10.04 -6.98
N ARG A 103 -4.51 9.26 -8.07
CA ARG A 103 -4.58 9.75 -9.43
C ARG A 103 -5.74 9.10 -10.17
N ARG A 104 -6.66 9.93 -10.67
CA ARG A 104 -7.73 9.50 -11.57
C ARG A 104 -7.27 9.61 -13.02
N MET A 105 -7.37 8.51 -13.75
CA MET A 105 -7.04 8.40 -15.17
C MET A 105 -8.25 8.73 -16.04
N LYS A 106 -8.02 8.99 -17.34
CA LYS A 106 -9.07 9.38 -18.29
C LYS A 106 -10.12 8.30 -18.52
N ASP A 107 -9.73 7.03 -18.40
CA ASP A 107 -10.58 5.84 -18.51
C ASP A 107 -11.39 5.55 -17.23
N GLY A 108 -11.27 6.40 -16.20
CA GLY A 108 -11.92 6.20 -14.91
C GLY A 108 -11.15 5.26 -13.97
N THR A 109 -9.99 4.75 -14.37
CA THR A 109 -9.09 4.01 -13.47
C THR A 109 -8.56 4.92 -12.38
N ILE A 110 -8.56 4.46 -11.13
CA ILE A 110 -7.98 5.18 -10.00
C ILE A 110 -6.73 4.43 -9.54
N VAL A 111 -5.60 5.13 -9.59
CA VAL A 111 -4.29 4.61 -9.20
C VAL A 111 -3.85 5.31 -7.92
N ILE A 112 -3.44 4.51 -6.94
CA ILE A 112 -2.86 4.96 -5.69
C ILE A 112 -1.35 4.76 -5.79
N GLU A 113 -0.59 5.84 -5.64
CA GLU A 113 0.87 5.85 -5.68
C GLU A 113 1.45 5.98 -4.26
N CYS A 114 2.30 5.03 -3.89
CA CYS A 114 3.02 4.97 -2.63
C CYS A 114 4.52 5.17 -2.87
N TYR A 115 5.09 6.31 -2.49
CA TYR A 115 6.53 6.58 -2.60
C TYR A 115 7.36 5.93 -1.48
N GLY A 116 8.69 6.00 -1.58
CA GLY A 116 9.64 5.44 -0.61
C GLY A 116 9.35 5.74 0.87
N GLY A 117 8.85 6.93 1.21
CA GLY A 117 8.45 7.23 2.60
C GLY A 117 7.30 6.37 3.15
N HIS A 118 6.44 5.82 2.28
CA HIS A 118 5.43 4.83 2.68
C HIS A 118 6.08 3.46 2.88
N LEU A 119 7.01 3.09 2.01
CA LEU A 119 7.76 1.84 2.12
C LEU A 119 8.57 1.80 3.43
N GLU A 120 9.26 2.89 3.78
CA GLU A 120 9.93 3.07 5.07
C GLU A 120 8.96 2.93 6.26
N GLY A 121 7.73 3.42 6.11
CA GLY A 121 6.69 3.24 7.12
C GLY A 121 6.29 1.78 7.30
N LEU A 122 6.17 1.04 6.20
CA LEU A 122 5.83 -0.39 6.20
C LEU A 122 6.95 -1.27 6.75
N MET A 123 8.21 -0.83 6.68
CA MET A 123 9.34 -1.54 7.31
C MET A 123 9.26 -1.60 8.83
N ARG A 124 8.36 -0.85 9.47
CA ARG A 124 8.11 -0.97 10.93
C ARG A 124 7.44 -2.29 11.31
N PHE A 125 6.85 -2.98 10.34
CA PHE A 125 6.21 -4.27 10.54
C PHE A 125 7.21 -5.38 10.23
N ALA A 126 7.57 -6.18 11.23
CA ALA A 126 8.60 -7.23 11.11
C ALA A 126 8.30 -8.24 9.99
N GLU A 127 7.01 -8.52 9.75
CA GLU A 127 6.52 -9.41 8.70
C GLU A 127 6.87 -8.93 7.28
N LEU A 128 7.00 -7.62 7.10
CA LEU A 128 7.32 -7.00 5.79
C LEU A 128 8.80 -6.60 5.71
N ALA A 129 9.39 -6.18 6.83
CA ALA A 129 10.71 -5.55 6.89
C ALA A 129 11.81 -6.38 6.20
N GLY A 130 11.85 -7.69 6.43
CA GLY A 130 12.88 -8.56 5.85
C GLY A 130 12.81 -8.65 4.32
N VAL A 131 11.60 -8.79 3.77
CA VAL A 131 11.39 -8.87 2.31
C VAL A 131 11.64 -7.52 1.66
N ILE A 132 11.19 -6.43 2.29
CA ILE A 132 11.45 -5.06 1.83
C ILE A 132 12.96 -4.78 1.80
N ALA A 133 13.69 -5.10 2.87
CA ALA A 133 15.12 -4.86 2.97
C ALA A 133 15.89 -5.63 1.87
N ARG A 134 15.55 -6.90 1.66
CA ARG A 134 16.13 -7.72 0.59
C ARG A 134 15.88 -7.10 -0.79
N TRP A 135 14.64 -6.68 -1.06
CA TRP A 135 14.34 -6.02 -2.33
C TRP A 135 15.13 -4.72 -2.51
N LEU A 136 15.24 -3.90 -1.46
CA LEU A 136 15.98 -2.65 -1.50
C LEU A 136 17.47 -2.90 -1.82
N GLU A 137 18.07 -3.93 -1.23
CA GLU A 137 19.46 -4.35 -1.48
C GLU A 137 19.65 -4.86 -2.92
N GLU A 138 18.83 -5.81 -3.37
CA GLU A 138 18.97 -6.44 -4.69
C GLU A 138 18.65 -5.48 -5.85
N THR A 139 17.85 -4.44 -5.59
CA THR A 139 17.49 -3.44 -6.60
C THR A 139 18.30 -2.16 -6.52
N SER A 140 19.12 -1.97 -5.48
CA SER A 140 20.03 -0.83 -5.40
C SER A 140 21.06 -0.92 -6.52
N ARG A 141 21.04 0.06 -7.42
CA ARG A 141 22.02 0.19 -8.51
C ARG A 141 23.17 1.12 -8.15
#